data_AF-A0A4R6LD35-F1
#
_entry.id   AF-A0A4R6LD35-F1
#
_cell.length_a   1.000
_cell.length_b   1.000
_cell.length_c   1.000
_cell.angle_alpha   90.00
_cell.angle_beta   90.00
_cell.angle_gamma   90.00
#
_symmetry.space_group_name_H-M   'P 1'
#
loop_
_entity.id
_entity.type
_entity.pdbx_description
1 polymer ?
#
loop_
_entity_poly.entity_id
_entity_poly.type
_entity_poly.pdbx_seq_one_letter_code
_entity_poly.pdbx_strand_id
1 'polypeptide(L)'
;MTNSKPYRIESITEIHRLMGLPKPQHPLIGLINLSELKSSDVNSVLFELYVISIKRGCDKLIYGQQKYDFDEGLMAFISPGQILRGEENGVPANLEGWMLFIHPDFLWNTTLAKKIKHYEYFGYSTNEALFLPTKKKPL
;
A
#
# COMPACT_ATOMS: atom_id res chain seq x y z
N MET A 1 -8.76 11.51 -21.20
CA MET A 1 -8.10 11.31 -19.89
C MET A 1 -6.61 11.25 -20.15
N THR A 2 -5.83 12.18 -19.60
CA THR A 2 -4.38 12.30 -19.85
C THR A 2 -3.67 11.06 -19.32
N ASN A 3 -3.07 10.30 -20.22
CA ASN A 3 -2.35 9.06 -19.94
C ASN A 3 -1.01 9.41 -19.28
N SER A 4 -1.04 9.87 -18.02
CA SER A 4 0.17 10.21 -17.28
C SER A 4 0.89 8.93 -16.89
N LYS A 5 2.18 8.83 -17.22
CA LYS A 5 3.03 7.69 -16.88
C LYS A 5 3.08 7.56 -15.34
N PRO A 6 2.88 6.36 -14.76
CA PRO A 6 2.95 6.18 -13.33
C PRO A 6 4.36 6.53 -12.81
N TYR A 7 4.42 7.16 -11.64
CA TYR A 7 5.67 7.43 -10.95
C TYR A 7 6.24 6.10 -10.45
N ARG A 8 7.43 5.74 -10.88
CA ARG A 8 8.05 4.47 -10.48
C ARG A 8 8.81 4.66 -9.18
N ILE A 9 8.58 3.76 -8.22
CA ILE A 9 9.26 3.73 -6.94
C ILE A 9 10.06 2.44 -6.84
N GLU A 10 11.37 2.57 -6.72
CA GLU A 10 12.29 1.43 -6.70
C GLU A 10 12.92 1.19 -5.32
N SER A 11 12.81 2.14 -4.38
CA SER A 11 13.45 2.03 -3.06
C SER A 11 12.66 2.66 -1.91
N ILE A 12 12.96 2.23 -0.68
CA ILE A 12 12.40 2.81 0.54
C ILE A 12 12.80 4.29 0.68
N THR A 13 14.03 4.63 0.31
CA THR A 13 14.53 6.02 0.34
C THR A 13 13.72 6.93 -0.56
N GLU A 14 13.34 6.46 -1.76
CA GLU A 14 12.53 7.23 -2.70
C GLU A 14 11.13 7.51 -2.15
N ILE A 15 10.51 6.53 -1.47
CA ILE A 15 9.22 6.72 -0.78
C ILE A 15 9.35 7.82 0.28
N HIS A 16 10.36 7.72 1.15
CA HIS A 16 10.57 8.71 2.21
C HIS A 16 10.78 10.11 1.63
N ARG A 17 11.55 10.24 0.55
CA ARG A 17 11.73 11.53 -0.15
C ARG A 17 10.41 12.04 -0.74
N LEU A 18 9.64 11.19 -1.41
CA LEU A 18 8.37 11.56 -2.03
C LEU A 18 7.35 12.02 -0.99
N MET A 19 7.36 11.40 0.18
CA MET A 19 6.44 11.70 1.29
C MET A 19 6.96 12.80 2.23
N GLY A 20 8.16 13.36 1.98
CA GLY A 20 8.76 14.37 2.84
C GLY A 20 9.12 13.87 4.24
N LEU A 21 9.36 12.57 4.39
CA LEU A 21 9.73 11.92 5.64
C LEU A 21 11.26 11.99 5.86
N PRO A 22 11.73 11.87 7.12
CA PRO A 22 13.14 11.68 7.41
C PRO A 22 13.73 10.47 6.68
N LYS A 23 15.06 10.37 6.59
CA LYS A 23 15.72 9.20 5.99
C LYS A 23 15.22 7.89 6.63
N PRO A 24 15.01 6.83 5.84
CA PRO A 24 14.56 5.56 6.38
C PRO A 24 15.62 4.97 7.32
N GLN A 25 15.16 4.28 8.36
CA GLN A 25 16.05 3.59 9.31
C GLN A 25 16.72 2.37 8.67
N HIS A 26 16.08 1.75 7.68
CA HIS A 26 16.61 0.59 6.97
C HIS A 26 16.39 0.73 5.45
N PRO A 27 17.37 0.39 4.60
CA PRO A 27 17.26 0.60 3.15
C PRO A 27 16.31 -0.38 2.45
N LEU A 28 16.08 -1.57 3.02
CA LEU A 28 15.31 -2.65 2.37
C LEU A 28 13.92 -2.92 2.97
N ILE A 29 13.60 -2.32 4.12
CA ILE A 29 12.28 -2.49 4.75
C ILE A 29 11.90 -1.19 5.45
N GLY A 30 10.64 -0.79 5.33
CA GLY A 30 10.17 0.46 5.91
C GLY A 30 8.70 0.36 6.30
N LEU A 31 8.34 0.96 7.43
CA LEU A 31 6.98 1.06 7.91
C LEU A 31 6.61 2.54 7.99
N ILE A 32 5.54 2.93 7.32
CA ILE A 32 5.10 4.33 7.23
C ILE A 32 3.69 4.44 7.81
N ASN A 33 3.51 5.41 8.70
CA ASN A 33 2.21 5.79 9.23
C ASN A 33 1.48 6.68 8.22
N LEU A 34 0.27 6.28 7.85
CA LEU A 34 -0.54 6.99 6.87
C LEU A 34 -1.02 8.37 7.37
N SER A 35 -1.15 8.55 8.69
CA SER A 35 -1.54 9.84 9.28
C SER A 35 -0.47 10.93 9.12
N GLU A 36 0.76 10.55 8.80
CA GLU A 36 1.89 11.48 8.59
C GLU A 36 2.02 11.89 7.12
N LEU A 37 1.19 11.34 6.24
CA LEU A 37 1.25 11.62 4.81
C LEU A 37 0.68 12.98 4.48
N LYS A 38 1.46 13.75 3.72
CA LYS A 38 1.00 14.94 3.04
C LYS A 38 0.47 14.54 1.65
N SER A 39 -0.51 15.31 1.15
CA SER A 39 -0.99 15.16 -0.21
C SER A 39 0.16 15.25 -1.21
N SER A 40 0.25 14.29 -2.14
CA SER A 40 1.20 14.29 -3.24
C SER A 40 0.44 14.50 -4.55
N ASP A 41 1.04 15.21 -5.50
CA ASP A 41 0.48 15.38 -6.86
C ASP A 41 0.59 14.11 -7.72
N VAL A 42 1.08 13.01 -7.14
CA VAL A 42 1.25 11.72 -7.83
C VAL A 42 -0.05 10.93 -7.81
N ASN A 43 -0.73 10.90 -8.95
CA ASN A 43 -2.00 10.18 -9.13
C ASN A 43 -1.84 8.67 -9.39
N SER A 44 -0.65 8.21 -9.76
CA SER A 44 -0.39 6.78 -9.94
C SER A 44 1.07 6.43 -9.70
N VAL A 45 1.29 5.31 -9.01
CA VAL A 45 2.60 4.83 -8.59
C VAL A 45 2.78 3.39 -9.05
N LEU A 46 3.93 3.08 -9.65
CA LEU A 46 4.37 1.71 -9.91
C LEU A 46 5.42 1.33 -8.85
N PHE A 47 5.15 0.30 -8.07
CA PHE A 47 6.08 -0.17 -7.03
C PHE A 47 6.93 -1.33 -7.53
N GLU A 48 8.25 -1.27 -7.37
CA GLU A 48 9.16 -2.43 -7.47
C GLU A 48 9.34 -3.14 -6.11
N LEU A 49 8.42 -2.90 -5.19
CA LEU A 49 8.46 -3.34 -3.79
C LEU A 49 7.22 -4.18 -3.49
N TYR A 50 7.35 -5.12 -2.55
CA TYR A 50 6.16 -5.67 -1.92
C TYR A 50 5.59 -4.62 -0.97
N VAL A 51 4.28 -4.39 -1.04
CA VAL A 51 3.58 -3.44 -0.18
C VAL A 51 2.44 -4.16 0.53
N ILE A 52 2.35 -3.96 1.84
CA ILE A 52 1.25 -4.40 2.67
C ILE A 52 0.68 -3.16 3.34
N SER A 53 -0.58 -2.87 3.14
CA SER A 53 -1.24 -1.70 3.71
C SER A 53 -2.43 -2.10 4.55
N ILE A 54 -2.63 -1.39 5.65
CA ILE A 54 -3.83 -1.44 6.48
C ILE A 54 -4.33 -0.02 6.60
N LYS A 55 -5.60 0.23 6.25
CA LYS A 55 -6.21 1.57 6.22
C LYS A 55 -7.54 1.57 6.96
N ARG A 56 -7.90 2.68 7.59
CA ARG A 56 -9.21 2.95 8.21
C ARG A 56 -9.61 4.40 7.91
N GLY A 57 -10.92 4.69 8.00
CA GLY A 57 -11.45 6.04 7.78
C GLY A 57 -11.48 6.47 6.31
N CYS A 58 -11.59 5.50 5.40
CA CYS A 58 -11.76 5.74 3.97
C CYS A 58 -13.24 5.64 3.59
N ASP A 59 -13.95 6.74 3.65
CA ASP A 59 -15.32 6.79 3.18
C ASP A 59 -15.28 6.68 1.63
N LYS A 60 -15.70 5.53 1.08
CA LYS A 60 -15.87 5.27 -0.37
C LYS A 60 -14.57 5.15 -1.19
N LEU A 61 -13.71 4.20 -0.82
CA LEU A 61 -12.57 3.81 -1.65
C LEU A 61 -13.01 2.98 -2.87
N ILE A 62 -12.50 3.33 -4.06
CA ILE A 62 -12.62 2.50 -5.27
C ILE A 62 -11.36 1.64 -5.36
N TYR A 63 -11.49 0.32 -5.19
CA TYR A 63 -10.40 -0.63 -5.42
C TYR A 63 -10.79 -1.55 -6.58
N GLY A 64 -9.99 -1.56 -7.65
CA GLY A 64 -10.39 -2.22 -8.89
C GLY A 64 -11.60 -1.54 -9.54
N GLN A 65 -12.70 -2.29 -9.73
CA GLN A 65 -13.95 -1.79 -10.31
C GLN A 65 -15.09 -1.62 -9.29
N GLN A 66 -14.88 -1.94 -8.01
CA GLN A 66 -15.94 -1.93 -7.00
C GLN A 66 -15.77 -0.78 -6.00
N LYS A 67 -16.91 -0.16 -5.65
CA LYS A 67 -17.04 0.81 -4.55
C LYS A 67 -17.40 0.03 -3.30
N TYR A 68 -16.60 0.18 -2.26
CA TYR A 68 -16.82 -0.49 -0.97
C TYR A 68 -17.02 0.54 0.13
N ASP A 69 -17.87 0.21 1.10
CA ASP A 69 -18.08 0.98 2.32
C ASP A 69 -17.13 0.42 3.39
N PHE A 70 -16.13 1.19 3.81
CA PHE A 70 -15.01 0.71 4.65
C PHE A 70 -15.03 1.31 6.06
N ASP A 71 -16.11 1.08 6.81
CA ASP A 71 -16.12 1.39 8.25
C ASP A 71 -15.17 0.49 9.06
N GLU A 72 -14.89 -0.73 8.60
CA GLU A 72 -14.10 -1.73 9.36
C GLU A 72 -12.60 -1.77 9.00
N GLY A 73 -12.18 -0.99 8.00
CA GLY A 73 -10.81 -0.93 7.52
C GLY A 73 -10.45 -1.96 6.46
N LEU A 74 -9.43 -1.63 5.67
CA LEU A 74 -9.00 -2.34 4.47
C LEU A 74 -7.56 -2.81 4.63
N MET A 75 -7.30 -4.09 4.36
CA MET A 75 -5.95 -4.59 4.13
C MET A 75 -5.73 -4.87 2.64
N ALA A 76 -4.65 -4.34 2.08
CA ALA A 76 -4.30 -4.53 0.68
C ALA A 76 -2.83 -4.91 0.50
N PHE A 77 -2.57 -5.74 -0.50
CA PHE A 77 -1.27 -6.30 -0.83
C PHE A 77 -0.91 -5.95 -2.27
N ILE A 78 0.36 -5.62 -2.50
CA ILE A 78 0.87 -5.21 -3.82
C ILE A 78 2.20 -5.92 -4.05
N SER A 79 2.36 -6.52 -5.21
CA SER A 79 3.60 -7.12 -5.68
C SER A 79 4.46 -6.10 -6.45
N PRO A 80 5.79 -6.33 -6.52
CA PRO A 80 6.66 -5.63 -7.46
C PRO A 80 6.11 -5.67 -8.90
N GLY A 81 6.19 -4.53 -9.59
CA GLY A 81 5.69 -4.32 -10.95
C GLY A 81 4.22 -3.88 -11.03
N GLN A 82 3.50 -3.80 -9.90
CA GLN A 82 2.08 -3.40 -9.89
C GLN A 82 1.88 -1.89 -9.72
N ILE A 83 0.78 -1.40 -10.29
CA ILE A 83 0.38 0.02 -10.25
C ILE A 83 -0.70 0.22 -9.18
N LEU A 84 -0.45 1.15 -8.27
CA LEU A 84 -1.44 1.73 -7.37
C LEU A 84 -1.87 3.10 -7.90
N ARG A 85 -3.17 3.35 -7.99
CA ARG A 85 -3.71 4.66 -8.35
C ARG A 85 -4.21 5.36 -7.10
N GLY A 86 -3.94 6.67 -7.01
CA GLY A 86 -4.48 7.53 -5.96
C GLY A 86 -5.99 7.67 -6.11
N GLU A 87 -6.65 8.06 -5.02
CA GLU A 87 -8.09 8.30 -5.00
C GLU A 87 -8.44 9.55 -5.81
N GLU A 88 -9.48 9.46 -6.64
CA GLU A 88 -9.94 10.60 -7.47
C GLU A 88 -10.41 11.80 -6.64
N ASN A 89 -10.77 11.57 -5.37
CA ASN A 89 -11.27 12.59 -4.43
C ASN A 89 -10.20 13.08 -3.43
N GLY A 90 -8.93 12.72 -3.63
CA GLY A 90 -7.84 13.05 -2.70
C GLY A 90 -7.76 12.13 -1.49
N VAL A 91 -6.86 12.45 -0.54
CA VAL A 91 -6.67 11.66 0.69
C VAL A 91 -7.80 11.95 1.68
N PRO A 92 -8.54 10.95 2.20
CA PRO A 92 -9.56 11.16 3.21
C PRO A 92 -8.98 11.84 4.46
N ALA A 93 -9.71 12.80 5.04
CA ALA A 93 -9.25 13.57 6.20
C ALA A 93 -8.99 12.70 7.45
N ASN A 94 -9.64 11.55 7.54
CA ASN A 94 -9.53 10.60 8.65
C ASN A 94 -8.76 9.34 8.25
N LEU A 95 -7.93 9.39 7.21
CA LEU A 95 -7.14 8.25 6.79
C LEU A 95 -6.12 7.90 7.89
N GLU A 96 -6.34 6.77 8.53
CA GLU A 96 -5.42 6.18 9.50
C GLU A 96 -4.91 4.84 9.00
N GLY A 97 -3.73 4.46 9.46
CA GLY A 97 -3.19 3.13 9.23
C GLY A 97 -1.73 3.13 8.86
N TRP A 98 -1.28 2.02 8.28
CA TRP A 98 0.14 1.76 8.07
C TRP A 98 0.39 1.13 6.71
N MET A 99 1.53 1.46 6.13
CA MET A 99 2.07 0.79 4.95
C MET A 99 3.45 0.22 5.26
N LEU A 100 3.58 -1.09 5.12
CA LEU A 100 4.83 -1.82 5.16
C LEU A 100 5.34 -2.02 3.74
N PHE A 101 6.58 -1.60 3.51
CA PHE A 101 7.28 -1.74 2.24
C PHE A 101 8.47 -2.68 2.43
N ILE A 102 8.59 -3.66 1.55
CA ILE A 102 9.64 -4.68 1.59
C ILE A 102 10.30 -4.72 0.22
N HIS A 103 11.57 -4.34 0.14
CA HIS A 103 12.37 -4.51 -1.05
C HIS A 103 12.60 -6.01 -1.31
N PRO A 104 12.51 -6.50 -2.56
CA PRO A 104 12.72 -7.92 -2.86
C PRO A 104 14.03 -8.49 -2.29
N ASP A 105 15.10 -7.69 -2.29
CA ASP A 105 16.41 -8.06 -1.72
C ASP A 105 16.36 -8.36 -0.21
N PHE A 106 15.41 -7.78 0.54
CA PHE A 106 15.22 -8.13 1.96
C PHE A 106 14.87 -9.61 2.15
N LEU A 107 14.19 -10.19 1.16
CA LEU A 107 13.76 -11.59 1.17
C LEU A 107 14.81 -12.51 0.52
N TRP A 108 15.87 -11.96 -0.06
CA TRP A 108 16.84 -12.75 -0.81
C TRP A 108 17.44 -13.88 0.04
N ASN A 109 17.62 -15.04 -0.57
CA ASN A 109 18.09 -16.27 0.07
C ASN A 109 17.22 -16.81 1.22
N THR A 110 15.98 -16.32 1.39
CA THR A 110 15.02 -16.88 2.35
C THR A 110 14.06 -17.88 1.69
N THR A 111 13.46 -18.76 2.49
CA THR A 111 12.35 -19.61 2.04
C THR A 111 11.14 -18.77 1.60
N LEU A 112 10.95 -17.60 2.21
CA LEU A 112 9.85 -16.70 1.89
C LEU A 112 9.96 -16.12 0.48
N ALA A 113 11.16 -15.79 -0.02
CA ALA A 113 11.32 -15.30 -1.40
C ALA A 113 10.78 -16.29 -2.46
N LYS A 114 10.84 -17.60 -2.19
CA LYS A 114 10.27 -18.62 -3.07
C LYS A 114 8.76 -18.74 -2.92
N LYS A 115 8.25 -18.65 -1.69
CA LYS A 115 6.83 -18.84 -1.37
C LYS A 115 5.97 -17.62 -1.66
N ILE A 116 6.50 -16.41 -1.50
CA ILE A 116 5.73 -15.16 -1.53
C ILE A 116 4.98 -14.96 -2.85
N LYS A 117 5.56 -15.41 -3.97
CA LYS A 117 4.96 -15.35 -5.31
C LYS A 117 3.76 -16.29 -5.49
N HIS A 118 3.58 -17.27 -4.61
CA HIS A 118 2.49 -18.25 -4.66
C HIS A 118 1.31 -17.83 -3.77
N TYR A 119 1.44 -16.73 -3.03
CA TYR A 119 0.33 -16.20 -2.25
C TYR A 119 -0.58 -15.37 -3.14
N GLU A 120 -1.82 -15.85 -3.31
CA GLU A 120 -2.79 -15.25 -4.24
C GLU A 120 -3.17 -13.81 -3.86
N TYR A 121 -3.12 -13.46 -2.57
CA TYR A 121 -3.38 -12.10 -2.10
C TYR A 121 -2.41 -11.05 -2.64
N PHE A 122 -1.21 -11.43 -3.09
CA PHE A 122 -0.26 -10.54 -3.78
C PHE A 122 -0.49 -10.48 -5.30
N GLY A 123 -1.27 -11.41 -5.84
CA GLY A 123 -1.73 -11.42 -7.23
C GLY A 123 -2.79 -10.35 -7.44
N TYR A 124 -2.78 -9.71 -8.60
CA TYR A 124 -3.74 -8.66 -8.98
C TYR A 124 -5.15 -9.22 -9.26
N SER A 125 -5.53 -10.36 -8.69
CA SER A 125 -6.87 -10.95 -8.77
C SER A 125 -7.86 -10.12 -7.96
N THR A 126 -8.00 -8.83 -8.35
CA THR A 126 -9.09 -7.85 -8.24
C THR A 126 -10.05 -7.80 -7.05
N ASN A 127 -9.99 -8.68 -6.04
CA ASN A 127 -11.05 -8.87 -5.05
C ASN A 127 -10.57 -9.36 -3.68
N GLU A 128 -9.28 -9.24 -3.34
CA GLU A 128 -8.77 -9.67 -2.02
C GLU A 128 -8.32 -8.50 -1.17
N ALA A 129 -9.15 -7.45 -1.12
CA ALA A 129 -9.23 -6.65 0.08
C ALA A 129 -9.58 -7.60 1.23
N LEU A 130 -8.58 -8.00 2.03
CA LEU A 130 -8.86 -8.78 3.23
C LEU A 130 -9.57 -7.83 4.20
N PHE A 131 -10.88 -8.02 4.34
CA PHE A 131 -11.69 -7.32 5.33
C PHE A 131 -11.08 -7.60 6.70
N LEU A 132 -10.84 -6.55 7.47
CA LEU A 132 -10.42 -6.68 8.85
C LEU A 132 -11.68 -6.76 9.71
N PRO A 133 -12.14 -7.96 10.12
CA PRO A 133 -13.31 -8.03 10.97
C PRO A 133 -13.04 -7.28 12.26
N THR A 134 -14.02 -6.52 12.72
CA THR A 134 -14.03 -5.99 14.08
C THR A 134 -13.87 -7.14 15.09
N LYS A 135 -12.71 -7.24 15.76
CA LYS A 135 -12.61 -8.05 16.97
C LYS A 135 -13.47 -7.39 18.05
N LYS A 136 -14.68 -7.91 18.30
CA LYS A 136 -15.36 -7.70 19.58
C LYS A 136 -14.55 -8.42 20.70
N LYS A 137 -14.10 -7.59 21.66
CA LYS A 137 -13.48 -7.77 23.00
C LYS A 137 -13.45 -9.17 23.66
N PRO A 138 -12.43 -9.49 24.49
CA PRO A 138 -12.68 -10.11 25.79
C PRO A 138 -13.06 -9.05 26.83
N LEU A 139 -14.01 -9.42 27.71
CA LEU A 139 -14.66 -8.63 28.77
C LEU A 139 -13.72 -7.76 29.61
#